data_AF-A0A3M0BIP7-F1
#
_entry.id   AF-A0A3M0BIP7-F1
#
_cell.length_a   1.000
_cell.length_b   1.000
_cell.length_c   1.000
_cell.angle_alpha   90.00
_cell.angle_beta   90.00
_cell.angle_gamma   90.00
#
_symmetry.space_group_name_H-M   'P 1'
#
loop_
_entity.id
_entity.type
_entity.pdbx_description
1 polymer ?
#
loop_
_entity_poly.entity_id
_entity_poly.type
_entity_poly.pdbx_seq_one_letter_code
_entity_poly.pdbx_strand_id
1 'polypeptide(L)'
;MEKILIYGFLFILGLLAGFFYFTNLWKSVNQHKENKSKLIFSSFLRFPIPIIAAIIGGFLAGVVGIIIVIFGFSVFQIFYLVKKGSQLKKDLEEYAKTLEEENKEKDN
;
A
#
# COMPACT_ATOMS: atom_id res chain seq x y z
N MET A 1 2.21 -30.89 -8.85
CA MET A 1 0.95 -30.18 -8.54
C MET A 1 1.04 -29.50 -7.17
N GLU A 2 1.49 -30.19 -6.12
CA GLU A 2 1.64 -29.64 -4.76
C GLU A 2 2.51 -28.38 -4.66
N LYS A 3 3.67 -28.35 -5.33
CA LYS A 3 4.55 -27.15 -5.32
C LYS A 3 3.89 -25.91 -5.93
N ILE A 4 3.04 -26.08 -6.93
CA ILE A 4 2.31 -24.98 -7.57
C ILE A 4 1.29 -24.39 -6.60
N LEU A 5 0.60 -25.23 -5.82
CA LEU A 5 -0.35 -24.78 -4.80
C LEU A 5 0.37 -24.01 -3.68
N ILE A 6 1.52 -24.50 -3.22
CA ILE A 6 2.34 -23.80 -2.21
C ILE A 6 2.80 -22.44 -2.74
N TYR A 7 3.30 -22.38 -3.97
CA TYR A 7 3.73 -21.13 -4.60
C TYR A 7 2.56 -20.15 -4.81
N GLY A 8 1.39 -20.64 -5.23
CA GLY A 8 0.19 -19.82 -5.32
C GLY A 8 -0.22 -19.25 -3.96
N PHE A 9 -0.17 -20.05 -2.90
CA PHE A 9 -0.46 -19.61 -1.55
C PHE A 9 0.53 -18.54 -1.06
N LEU A 10 1.83 -18.75 -1.28
CA LEU A 10 2.87 -17.78 -0.92
C LEU A 10 2.74 -16.45 -1.69
N PHE A 11 2.31 -16.52 -2.95
CA PHE A 11 2.03 -15.31 -3.72
C PHE A 11 0.85 -14.52 -3.13
N ILE A 12 -0.23 -15.21 -2.78
CA ILE A 12 -1.38 -14.60 -2.10
C ILE A 12 -0.98 -14.02 -0.74
N LEU A 13 -0.12 -14.71 0.01
CA LEU A 13 0.44 -14.20 1.27
C LEU A 13 1.19 -12.87 1.05
N GLY A 14 1.98 -12.77 -0.02
CA GLY A 14 2.63 -11.53 -0.43
C GLY A 14 1.65 -10.40 -0.76
N LEU A 15 0.58 -10.70 -1.51
CA LEU A 15 -0.49 -9.74 -1.81
C LEU A 15 -1.17 -9.23 -0.54
N LEU A 16 -1.51 -10.12 0.39
CA LEU A 16 -2.14 -9.77 1.67
C LEU A 16 -1.21 -8.92 2.53
N ALA A 17 0.07 -9.28 2.63
CA ALA A 17 1.07 -8.48 3.33
C ALA A 17 1.17 -7.07 2.74
N GLY A 18 1.17 -6.96 1.39
CA GLY A 18 1.09 -5.69 0.68
C GLY A 18 -0.16 -4.89 1.04
N PHE A 19 -1.32 -5.53 0.99
CA PHE A 19 -2.59 -4.91 1.35
C PHE A 19 -2.58 -4.30 2.75
N PHE A 20 -2.17 -5.08 3.77
CA PHE A 20 -2.09 -4.59 5.14
C PHE A 20 -1.05 -3.47 5.30
N TYR A 21 0.12 -3.61 4.67
CA TYR A 21 1.17 -2.61 4.75
C TYR A 21 0.73 -1.27 4.15
N PHE A 22 0.29 -1.25 2.90
CA PHE A 22 -0.01 -0.02 2.17
C PHE A 22 -1.33 0.63 2.59
N THR A 23 -2.34 -0.16 2.96
CA THR A 23 -3.60 0.40 3.49
C THR A 23 -3.35 1.15 4.79
N ASN A 24 -2.54 0.57 5.69
CA ASN A 24 -2.14 1.27 6.90
C ASN A 24 -1.25 2.47 6.58
N LEU A 25 -0.31 2.35 5.62
CA LEU A 25 0.54 3.46 5.17
C LEU A 25 -0.26 4.70 4.80
N TRP A 26 -1.28 4.53 3.97
CA TRP A 26 -2.11 5.64 3.53
C TRP A 26 -2.98 6.24 4.64
N LYS A 27 -3.49 5.42 5.57
CA LYS A 27 -4.16 5.94 6.76
C LYS A 27 -3.23 6.86 7.56
N SER A 28 -1.94 6.51 7.70
CA SER A 28 -0.94 7.40 8.31
C SER A 28 -0.79 8.72 7.60
N VAL A 29 -0.63 8.66 6.27
CA VAL A 29 -0.30 9.81 5.45
C VAL A 29 -1.47 10.79 5.43
N ASN A 30 -2.71 10.29 5.46
CA ASN A 30 -3.88 11.14 5.60
C ASN A 30 -4.03 11.75 7.00
N GLN A 31 -3.57 11.06 8.05
CA GLN A 31 -3.55 11.60 9.43
C GLN A 31 -2.40 12.59 9.68
N HIS A 32 -1.55 12.84 8.69
CA HIS A 32 -0.31 13.59 8.86
C HIS A 32 -0.50 15.08 9.10
N LYS A 33 -1.71 15.60 8.90
CA LYS A 33 -2.09 16.96 9.30
C LYS A 33 -2.16 17.15 10.84
N GLU A 34 -2.17 16.08 11.64
CA GLU A 34 -2.44 16.19 13.08
C GLU A 34 -1.31 15.76 14.03
N ASN A 35 -0.36 14.88 13.67
CA ASN A 35 0.71 14.48 14.60
C ASN A 35 1.87 13.64 14.00
N LYS A 36 3.12 14.14 14.08
CA LYS A 36 4.33 13.43 13.61
C LYS A 36 4.61 12.13 14.37
N SER A 37 4.31 12.08 15.68
CA SER A 37 4.50 10.89 16.52
C SER A 37 3.64 9.69 16.07
N LYS A 38 2.39 9.96 15.66
CA LYS A 38 1.49 8.93 15.13
C LYS A 38 1.99 8.32 13.81
N LEU A 39 2.70 9.10 12.99
CA LEU A 39 3.31 8.57 11.76
C LEU A 39 4.46 7.60 12.08
N ILE A 40 5.36 7.98 12.98
CA ILE A 40 6.52 7.14 13.35
C ILE A 40 6.04 5.83 13.98
N PHE A 41 5.11 5.89 14.93
CA PHE A 41 4.54 4.70 15.57
C PHE A 41 3.85 3.78 14.56
N SER A 42 3.12 4.35 13.61
CA SER A 42 2.41 3.56 12.63
C SER A 42 3.33 2.98 11.55
N SER A 43 4.41 3.65 11.19
CA SER A 43 5.49 3.07 10.36
C SER A 43 6.19 1.90 11.07
N PHE A 44 6.44 2.02 12.38
CA PHE A 44 7.05 0.97 13.19
C PHE A 44 6.18 -0.29 13.28
N LEU A 45 4.85 -0.14 13.41
CA LEU A 45 3.90 -1.26 13.41
C LEU A 45 3.79 -2.00 12.07
N ARG A 46 4.13 -1.34 10.94
CA ARG A 46 3.96 -1.90 9.60
C ARG A 46 5.20 -2.63 9.08
N PHE A 47 6.38 -2.20 9.49
CA PHE A 47 7.66 -2.75 9.05
C PHE A 47 7.80 -4.28 9.27
N PRO A 48 7.25 -4.88 10.35
CA PRO A 48 7.36 -6.33 10.56
C PRO A 48 6.53 -7.16 9.57
N ILE A 49 5.43 -6.62 9.02
CA ILE A 49 4.47 -7.44 8.25
C ILE A 49 5.12 -8.06 6.99
N PRO A 50 5.80 -7.30 6.11
CA PRO A 50 6.47 -7.88 4.94
C PRO A 50 7.60 -8.84 5.32
N ILE A 51 8.30 -8.56 6.42
CA ILE A 51 9.42 -9.37 6.91
C ILE A 51 8.91 -10.72 7.42
N ILE A 52 7.85 -10.73 8.23
CA ILE A 52 7.22 -11.95 8.74
C ILE A 52 6.70 -12.79 7.57
N ALA A 53 6.05 -12.18 6.57
CA ALA A 53 5.58 -12.89 5.39
C ALA A 53 6.75 -13.53 4.61
N ALA A 54 7.86 -12.82 4.44
CA ALA A 54 9.06 -13.35 3.78
C ALA A 54 9.70 -14.51 4.57
N ILE A 55 9.76 -14.42 5.90
CA ILE A 55 10.26 -15.50 6.77
C ILE A 55 9.39 -16.75 6.61
N ILE A 56 8.06 -16.60 6.60
CA ILE A 56 7.12 -17.72 6.37
C ILE A 56 7.37 -18.35 4.98
N GLY A 57 7.56 -17.53 3.94
CA GLY A 57 7.91 -18.01 2.61
C GLY A 57 9.23 -18.78 2.58
N GLY A 58 10.26 -18.27 3.27
CA GLY A 58 11.55 -18.94 3.44
C GLY A 58 11.46 -20.27 4.16
N PHE A 59 10.65 -20.36 5.20
CA PHE A 59 10.44 -21.60 5.94
C PHE A 59 9.73 -22.68 5.11
N LEU A 60 8.73 -22.30 4.31
CA LEU A 60 7.91 -23.27 3.55
C LEU A 60 8.55 -23.71 2.22
N ALA A 61 9.32 -22.86 1.56
CA ALA A 61 9.83 -23.11 0.22
C ALA A 61 11.25 -22.60 -0.04
N GLY A 62 12.01 -22.27 1.02
CA GLY A 62 13.36 -21.75 0.91
C GLY A 62 13.43 -20.42 0.19
N VAL A 63 14.55 -20.16 -0.49
CA VAL A 63 14.80 -18.90 -1.21
C VAL A 63 13.72 -18.61 -2.26
N VAL A 64 13.22 -19.64 -2.96
CA VAL A 64 12.15 -19.50 -3.95
C VAL A 64 10.86 -19.00 -3.31
N GLY A 65 10.53 -19.47 -2.10
CA GLY A 65 9.38 -18.98 -1.35
C GLY A 65 9.48 -17.51 -0.98
N ILE A 66 10.67 -17.07 -0.56
CA ILE A 66 10.93 -15.64 -0.27
C ILE A 66 10.67 -14.79 -1.53
N ILE A 67 11.22 -15.20 -2.67
CA ILE A 67 11.07 -14.49 -3.94
C ILE A 67 9.60 -14.37 -4.33
N ILE A 68 8.82 -15.45 -4.18
CA ILE A 68 7.39 -15.47 -4.53
C ILE A 68 6.58 -14.52 -3.63
N VAL A 69 6.85 -14.50 -2.32
CA VAL A 69 6.20 -13.56 -1.38
C VAL A 69 6.54 -12.12 -1.76
N ILE A 70 7.82 -11.82 -2.03
CA ILE A 70 8.26 -10.49 -2.48
C ILE A 70 7.56 -10.11 -3.78
N PHE A 71 7.46 -11.04 -4.73
CA PHE A 71 6.79 -10.79 -6.01
C PHE A 71 5.31 -10.45 -5.81
N GLY A 72 4.58 -11.22 -4.98
CA GLY A 72 3.20 -10.88 -4.61
C GLY A 72 3.08 -9.52 -3.95
N PHE A 73 3.97 -9.20 -3.01
CA PHE A 73 4.01 -7.90 -2.36
C PHE A 73 4.23 -6.75 -3.37
N SER A 74 5.18 -6.88 -4.29
CA SER A 74 5.49 -5.89 -5.31
C SER A 74 4.35 -5.70 -6.31
N VAL A 75 3.65 -6.76 -6.71
CA VAL A 75 2.46 -6.66 -7.56
C VAL A 75 1.39 -5.81 -6.88
N PHE A 76 1.12 -6.06 -5.59
CA PHE A 76 0.17 -5.24 -4.84
C PHE A 76 0.66 -3.78 -4.70
N GLN A 77 1.95 -3.57 -4.43
CA GLN A 77 2.54 -2.23 -4.34
C GLN A 77 2.27 -1.41 -5.61
N ILE A 78 2.52 -1.98 -6.80
CA ILE A 78 2.29 -1.30 -8.08
C ILE A 78 0.82 -0.96 -8.23
N PHE A 79 -0.07 -1.94 -8.03
CA PHE A 79 -1.51 -1.73 -8.10
C PHE A 79 -1.98 -0.61 -7.15
N TYR A 80 -1.47 -0.61 -5.93
CA TYR A 80 -1.79 0.37 -4.91
C TYR A 80 -1.36 1.79 -5.30
N LEU A 81 -0.12 1.94 -5.78
CA LEU A 81 0.42 3.22 -6.21
C LEU A 81 -0.36 3.80 -7.39
N VAL A 82 -0.73 2.98 -8.38
CA VAL A 82 -1.56 3.41 -9.51
C VAL A 82 -2.93 3.88 -9.04
N LYS A 83 -3.58 3.11 -8.15
CA LYS A 83 -4.89 3.46 -7.59
C LYS A 83 -4.84 4.79 -6.83
N LYS A 84 -3.84 4.98 -5.97
CA LYS A 84 -3.71 6.20 -5.16
C LYS A 84 -3.23 7.41 -5.94
N GLY A 85 -2.35 7.23 -6.93
CA GLY A 85 -1.97 8.30 -7.86
C GLY A 85 -3.18 8.79 -8.67
N SER A 86 -4.02 7.87 -9.15
CA SER A 86 -5.25 8.23 -9.86
C SER A 86 -6.26 8.95 -8.97
N GLN A 87 -6.38 8.54 -7.70
CA GLN A 87 -7.22 9.23 -6.72
C GLN A 87 -6.73 10.65 -6.47
N LEU A 88 -5.44 10.84 -6.21
CA LEU A 88 -4.83 12.15 -5.95
C LEU A 88 -5.02 13.11 -7.13
N LYS A 89 -4.89 12.62 -8.37
CA LYS A 89 -5.14 13.41 -9.57
C LYS A 89 -6.57 13.95 -9.61
N LYS A 90 -7.56 13.11 -9.29
CA LYS A 90 -8.97 13.52 -9.24
C LYS A 90 -9.23 14.56 -8.15
N ASP A 91 -8.70 14.33 -6.96
CA ASP A 91 -8.86 15.25 -5.82
C ASP A 91 -8.27 16.64 -6.16
N LEU A 92 -7.16 16.70 -6.91
CA LEU A 92 -6.55 17.95 -7.37
C LEU A 92 -7.38 18.65 -8.45
N GLU A 93 -7.91 17.90 -9.43
CA GLU A 93 -8.77 18.46 -10.48
C GLU A 93 -10.08 19.01 -9.91
N GLU A 94 -10.65 18.33 -8.91
CA GLU A 94 -11.85 18.80 -8.21
C GLU A 94 -11.56 20.07 -7.39
N TYR A 95 -10.47 20.08 -6.62
CA TYR A 95 -10.06 21.26 -5.86
C TYR A 95 -9.78 22.48 -6.74
N ALA A 96 -9.16 22.28 -7.90
CA ALA A 96 -8.92 23.36 -8.86
C ALA A 96 -10.23 23.94 -9.41
N LYS A 97 -11.23 23.10 -9.71
CA LYS A 97 -12.55 23.56 -10.16
C LYS A 97 -13.28 24.36 -9.09
N THR A 98 -13.24 23.91 -7.83
CA THR A 98 -13.86 24.65 -6.72
C THR A 98 -13.24 26.04 -6.58
N LEU A 99 -11.91 26.17 -6.72
CA LEU A 99 -11.23 27.47 -6.70
C LEU A 99 -11.61 28.37 -7.88
N GLU A 100 -11.83 27.81 -9.07
CA GLU A 100 -12.30 28.58 -10.24
C GLU A 100 -13.75 29.08 -10.06
N GLU A 101 -14.62 28.24 -9.48
CA GLU A 101 -16.01 28.60 -9.19
C GLU A 101 -16.10 29.68 -8.08
N GLU A 102 -15.36 29.52 -6.99
CA GLU A 102 -15.30 30.51 -5.90
C GLU A 102 -14.75 31.88 -6.36
N ASN A 103 -13.82 31.90 -7.32
CA ASN A 103 -13.33 33.16 -7.88
C ASN A 103 -14.34 33.82 -8.82
N LYS A 104 -15.10 33.04 -9.61
CA LYS A 104 -16.16 33.58 -10.48
C LYS A 104 -17.36 34.14 -9.72
N GLU A 105 -17.66 33.61 -8.54
CA GLU A 105 -18.71 34.16 -7.66
C GLU A 105 -18.28 35.44 -6.93
N LYS A 106 -16.98 35.69 -6.74
CA LYS A 106 -16.48 36.92 -6.11
C LYS A 106 -16.34 38.11 -7.06
N ASP A 107 -16.27 37.85 -8.36
CA ASP A 107 -16.15 38.86 -9.42
C ASP A 107 -17.51 39.29 -10.02
N ASN A 108 -18.64 38.76 -9.50
CA ASN A 108 -20.01 39.19 -9.80
C ASN A 108 -20.65 39.90 -8.58
#